data_AF-A0A6B3H8A0-F1
#
_entry.id   AF-A0A6B3H8A0-F1
#
_cell.length_a   1.000
_cell.length_b   1.000
_cell.length_c   1.000
_cell.angle_alpha   90.00
_cell.angle_beta   90.00
_cell.angle_gamma   90.00
#
_symmetry.space_group_name_H-M   'P 1'
#
loop_
_entity.id
_entity.type
_entity.pdbx_description
1 polymer ?
#
loop_
_entity_poly.entity_id
_entity_poly.type
_entity_poly.pdbx_seq_one_letter_code
_entity_poly.pdbx_strand_id
1 'polypeptide(L)' 'MPTSRIAVTGSSGLIGAALVRSLRADGHEVARLVRRPARSGDEVEWDPKRGYVDV' A
#
# COMPACT_ATOMS: atom_id res chain seq x y z
N MET A 1 -11.95 -13.11 -9.03
CA MET A 1 -10.85 -12.42 -9.75
C MET A 1 -9.55 -13.12 -9.35
N PRO A 2 -8.55 -13.27 -10.22
CA PRO A 2 -7.23 -13.73 -9.79
C PRO A 2 -6.67 -12.77 -8.73
N THR A 3 -5.99 -13.32 -7.73
CA THR A 3 -5.28 -12.56 -6.70
C THR A 3 -4.18 -11.72 -7.36
N SER A 4 -4.11 -10.44 -7.00
CA SER A 4 -3.13 -9.47 -7.50
C SER A 4 -2.43 -8.78 -6.35
N ARG A 5 -1.19 -8.35 -6.57
CA ARG A 5 -0.46 -7.47 -5.67
C ARG A 5 -0.68 -6.02 -6.07
N ILE A 6 -1.23 -5.21 -5.18
CA ILE A 6 -1.71 -3.85 -5.47
C ILE A 6 -0.97 -2.85 -4.58
N ALA A 7 -0.33 -1.86 -5.19
CA ALA A 7 0.29 -0.74 -4.48
C ALA A 7 -0.73 0.38 -4.24
N VAL A 8 -0.83 0.87 -3.00
CA VAL A 8 -1.77 1.92 -2.61
C VAL A 8 -1.05 3.06 -1.91
N THR A 9 -1.15 4.26 -2.48
CA THR A 9 -0.75 5.53 -1.85
C THR A 9 -1.93 6.13 -1.07
N GLY A 10 -1.66 6.98 -0.07
CA GLY A 10 -2.73 7.59 0.74
C GLY A 10 -3.52 6.59 1.59
N SER A 11 -2.95 5.40 1.84
CA SER A 11 -3.59 4.27 2.53
C SER A 11 -3.96 4.53 3.99
N SER A 12 -3.44 5.60 4.60
CA SER A 12 -3.82 6.04 5.96
C SER A 12 -4.99 7.03 5.99
N GLY A 13 -5.46 7.52 4.84
CA GLY A 13 -6.60 8.43 4.74
C GLY A 13 -7.95 7.72 4.79
N LEU A 14 -9.04 8.50 4.92
CA LEU A 14 -10.43 7.98 5.00
C LEU A 14 -10.76 6.96 3.91
N ILE A 15 -10.48 7.32 2.65
CA ILE A 15 -10.77 6.47 1.48
C ILE A 15 -9.76 5.33 1.38
N GLY A 16 -8.46 5.64 1.56
CA GLY A 16 -7.38 4.67 1.42
C GLY A 16 -7.51 3.51 2.41
N ALA A 17 -7.88 3.79 3.65
CA ALA A 17 -8.09 2.76 4.67
C ALA A 17 -9.26 1.83 4.32
N ALA A 18 -10.38 2.39 3.85
CA ALA A 18 -11.53 1.60 3.40
C ALA A 18 -11.19 0.74 2.17
N LEU A 19 -10.48 1.30 1.19
CA LEU A 19 -10.04 0.60 -0.01
C LEU A 19 -9.10 -0.58 0.32
N VAL A 20 -8.09 -0.38 1.16
CA VAL A 20 -7.17 -1.44 1.61
C VAL A 20 -7.96 -2.59 2.25
N ARG A 21 -8.96 -2.27 3.07
CA ARG A 21 -9.80 -3.27 3.73
C ARG A 21 -10.62 -4.08 2.73
N SER A 22 -11.22 -3.42 1.72
CA SER A 22 -11.97 -4.08 0.65
C SER A 22 -11.06 -5.00 -0.17
N LEU A 23 -9.93 -4.49 -0.67
CA LEU A 23 -9.00 -5.27 -1.49
C LEU A 23 -8.49 -6.53 -0.77
N ARG A 24 -8.21 -6.42 0.53
CA ARG A 24 -7.81 -7.58 1.34
C ARG A 24 -8.94 -8.57 1.54
N ALA A 25 -10.17 -8.09 1.76
CA ALA A 25 -11.35 -8.96 1.88
C ALA A 25 -11.62 -9.73 0.57
N ASP A 26 -11.30 -9.10 -0.57
CA ASP A 26 -11.37 -9.70 -1.90
C ASP A 26 -10.17 -10.65 -2.20
N GLY A 27 -9.23 -10.79 -1.26
CA GLY A 27 -8.10 -11.72 -1.36
C GLY A 27 -6.87 -11.17 -2.09
N HIS A 28 -6.79 -9.86 -2.31
CA HIS A 28 -5.61 -9.21 -2.90
C HIS A 28 -4.51 -8.96 -1.86
N GLU A 29 -3.25 -9.03 -2.31
CA GLU A 29 -2.11 -8.56 -1.52
C GLU A 29 -2.01 -7.04 -1.69
N VAL A 30 -1.91 -6.31 -0.59
CA VAL A 30 -1.88 -4.83 -0.62
C VAL A 30 -0.58 -4.33 -0.01
N ALA A 31 0.24 -3.69 -0.85
CA ALA A 31 1.44 -2.95 -0.45
C ALA A 31 1.09 -1.47 -0.24
N ARG A 32 1.23 -0.99 1.00
CA ARG A 32 0.93 0.40 1.37
C ARG A 32 2.16 1.28 1.20
N LEU A 33 2.15 2.15 0.20
CA LEU A 33 3.25 3.08 -0.07
C LEU A 33 3.23 4.25 0.93
N VAL A 34 4.27 4.36 1.76
CA VAL A 34 4.40 5.37 2.82
C VAL A 34 5.68 6.18 2.68
N ARG A 35 5.62 7.50 2.91
CA ARG A 35 6.79 8.41 2.79
C ARG A 35 7.66 8.48 4.05
N ARG A 36 7.47 7.52 4.95
CA ARG A 36 8.19 7.39 6.22
C ARG A 36 8.77 5.97 6.28
N PRO A 37 9.72 5.70 7.16
CA PRO A 37 10.16 4.33 7.41
C PRO A 37 8.97 3.39 7.62
N ALA A 38 8.99 2.27 6.89
CA ALA A 38 7.99 1.22 7.01
C ALA A 38 7.97 0.68 8.44
N ARG A 39 6.77 0.53 9.00
CA ARG A 39 6.56 0.05 10.38
C ARG A 39 5.96 -1.34 10.44
N SER A 40 5.55 -1.89 9.30
CA SER A 40 4.93 -3.20 9.19
C SER A 40 5.26 -3.82 7.84
N GLY A 41 5.20 -5.15 7.75
CA GLY A 41 5.61 -5.89 6.53
C GLY A 41 4.72 -5.66 5.31
N ASP A 42 3.60 -4.96 5.47
CA ASP A 42 2.70 -4.53 4.39
C ASP A 42 2.89 -3.04 4.01
N GLU A 43 3.84 -2.35 4.65
CA GLU A 43 4.27 -1.00 4.27
C GLU A 43 5.53 -1.07 3.42
N VAL A 44 5.58 -0.22 2.40
CA VAL A 44 6.74 -0.02 1.54
C VAL A 44 7.10 1.45 1.60
N GLU A 45 8.34 1.74 2.00
CA GLU A 45 8.85 3.10 1.96
C GLU A 45 9.00 3.55 0.49
N TRP A 46 8.58 4.77 0.20
CA TRP A 46 8.79 5.36 -1.12
C TRP A 46 8.99 6.87 -1.04
N ASP A 47 9.78 7.39 -1.98
CA ASP A 47 9.97 8.82 -2.20
C ASP A 47 9.74 9.13 -3.68
N PRO A 48 8.57 9.71 -4.05
CA PRO A 48 8.27 10.04 -5.44
C PRO A 48 9.14 11.18 -5.98
N LYS A 49 9.69 12.06 -5.13
CA LYS A 49 10.58 13.14 -5.58
C LYS A 49 11.96 12.60 -5.96
N ARG A 50 12.40 11.54 -5.29
CA ARG A 50 13.67 10.86 -5.56
C ARG A 50 13.55 9.68 -6.52
N GLY A 51 12.33 9.32 -6.93
CA GLY A 51 12.07 8.13 -7.75
C GLY A 51 12.45 6.83 -7.04
N TYR A 52 12.31 6.78 -5.71
CA TYR A 52 12.72 5.66 -4.87
C TYR A 52 11.52 4.87 -4.36
N VAL A 53 11.62 3.53 -4.38
CA VAL A 53 10.66 2.60 -3.77
C VAL A 53 11.45 1.42 -3.22
N ASP A 54 11.18 1.04 -1.97
CA ASP A 54 11.81 -0.11 -1.29
C ASP A 54 11.06 -1.41 -1.63
N VAL A 55 11.36 -2.01 -2.79
CA VAL A 55 10.68 -3.23 -3.32
C VAL A 55 11.54 -4.48 -3.28
#